data_AF-A0AAF0T8Q2-F1
#
_entry.id   AF-A0AAF0T8Q2-F1
#
_cell.length_a   1.000
_cell.length_b   1.000
_cell.length_c   1.000
_cell.angle_alpha   90.00
_cell.angle_beta   90.00
_cell.angle_gamma   90.00
#
_symmetry.space_group_name_H-M   'P 1'
#
loop_
_entity.id
_entity.type
_entity.pdbx_description
1 polymer ?
#
loop_
_entity_poly.entity_id
_entity_poly.type
_entity_poly.pdbx_seq_one_letter_code
_entity_poly.pdbx_strand_id
1 'polypeptide(L)'
;MKQCHVQAQLFRCFVLWGLEDNSTNAIIIYVNSTKLPFTIISCLNCSDNESEFFFDINQPNRIMVEYFPGQSYITKAQLIASYRAKVWGDNEYDAYKFWILYYIHTFLMSAEPNRTSINRIEFDFVESGRYMDYPWGKKAFDELVKIINNKIKPKEQYYMIHASNLKE
;
A
#
# COMPACT_ATOMS: atom_id res chain seq x y z
N MET A 1 22.94 -10.45 17.93
CA MET A 1 21.74 -10.43 17.07
C MET A 1 22.16 -10.74 15.64
N LYS A 2 21.71 -11.85 15.05
CA LYS A 2 21.95 -12.14 13.63
C LYS A 2 20.99 -11.29 12.80
N GLN A 3 21.55 -10.36 12.03
CA GLN A 3 20.83 -9.50 11.11
C GLN A 3 20.36 -10.37 9.93
N CYS A 4 19.05 -10.65 9.87
CA CYS A 4 18.47 -11.38 8.74
C CYS A 4 18.34 -10.38 7.57
N HIS A 5 19.34 -10.34 6.70
CA HIS A 5 19.25 -9.64 5.43
C HIS A 5 18.42 -10.51 4.47
N VAL A 6 17.11 -10.28 4.45
CA VAL A 6 16.27 -10.82 3.37
C VAL A 6 16.67 -10.09 2.09
N GLN A 7 17.43 -10.75 1.22
CA GLN A 7 17.79 -10.20 -0.09
C GLN A 7 16.50 -9.93 -0.88
N ALA A 8 16.37 -8.75 -1.48
CA ALA A 8 15.25 -8.40 -2.37
C ALA A 8 15.05 -9.39 -3.54
N GLN A 9 16.07 -10.23 -3.81
CA GLN A 9 16.02 -11.33 -4.76
C GLN A 9 15.08 -12.46 -4.33
N LEU A 10 14.94 -12.73 -3.02
CA LEU A 10 14.00 -13.73 -2.47
C LEU A 10 12.54 -13.30 -2.69
N PHE A 11 12.22 -12.02 -2.49
CA PHE A 11 10.90 -11.48 -2.82
C PHE A 11 10.61 -11.58 -4.32
N ARG A 12 11.61 -11.39 -5.19
CA ARG A 12 11.48 -11.60 -6.64
C ARG A 12 11.16 -13.04 -7.01
N CYS A 13 11.76 -14.02 -6.32
CA CYS A 13 11.50 -15.44 -6.56
C CYS A 13 10.09 -15.84 -6.12
N PHE A 14 9.60 -15.32 -4.99
CA PHE A 14 8.23 -15.56 -4.54
C PHE A 14 7.20 -15.01 -5.54
N VAL A 15 7.48 -13.85 -6.11
CA VAL A 15 6.59 -13.20 -7.06
C VAL A 15 6.41 -13.97 -8.39
N LEU A 16 7.31 -14.89 -8.76
CA LEU A 16 7.45 -15.38 -10.14
C LEU A 16 6.51 -16.50 -10.64
N TRP A 17 5.67 -17.13 -9.82
CA TRP A 17 4.80 -18.22 -10.28
C TRP A 17 3.31 -17.89 -10.13
N GLY A 18 2.71 -17.44 -11.24
CA GLY A 18 1.30 -17.52 -11.57
C GLY A 18 0.33 -17.12 -10.46
N LEU A 19 -0.02 -15.83 -10.42
CA LEU A 19 -1.18 -15.37 -9.67
C LEU A 19 -2.44 -15.98 -10.30
N GLU A 20 -3.06 -16.93 -9.61
CA GLU A 20 -4.40 -17.37 -9.93
C GLU A 20 -5.37 -16.36 -9.30
N ASP A 21 -6.16 -15.69 -10.13
CA ASP A 21 -7.06 -14.57 -9.81
C ASP A 21 -8.30 -15.01 -9.01
N ASN A 22 -8.15 -16.00 -8.11
CA ASN A 22 -9.29 -16.73 -7.55
C ASN A 22 -9.26 -16.85 -6.02
N SER A 23 -8.51 -16.00 -5.32
CA SER A 23 -8.69 -15.83 -3.88
C SER A 23 -8.56 -14.37 -3.47
N THR A 24 -9.68 -13.81 -3.01
CA THR A 24 -9.87 -12.39 -2.66
C THR A 24 -8.88 -11.86 -1.61
N ASN A 25 -8.15 -12.73 -0.90
CA ASN A 25 -7.32 -12.37 0.26
C ASN A 25 -5.95 -13.07 0.33
N ALA A 26 -5.49 -13.74 -0.74
CA ALA A 26 -4.20 -14.45 -0.70
C ALA A 26 -3.44 -14.34 -2.01
N ILE A 27 -2.14 -14.06 -1.92
CA ILE A 27 -1.21 -14.28 -3.02
C ILE A 27 -0.80 -15.74 -2.96
N ILE A 28 -1.28 -16.51 -3.92
CA ILE A 28 -0.89 -17.91 -4.06
C ILE A 28 0.38 -17.97 -4.89
N ILE A 29 1.43 -18.54 -4.32
CA ILE A 29 2.69 -18.78 -5.02
C ILE A 29 2.88 -20.29 -5.11
N TYR A 30 3.13 -20.76 -6.31
CA TYR A 30 3.46 -22.16 -6.53
C TYR A 30 4.98 -22.35 -6.40
N VAL A 31 5.41 -23.38 -5.64
CA VAL A 31 6.82 -23.79 -5.55
C VAL A 31 6.86 -25.31 -5.69
N ASN A 32 7.51 -25.84 -6.74
CA ASN A 32 7.59 -27.28 -7.01
C ASN A 32 6.23 -28.00 -6.92
N SER A 33 5.20 -27.44 -7.58
CA SER A 33 3.82 -27.94 -7.57
C SER A 33 3.13 -27.94 -6.19
N THR A 34 3.75 -27.33 -5.18
CA THR A 34 3.17 -27.13 -3.85
C THR A 34 2.62 -25.71 -3.75
N LYS A 35 1.37 -25.60 -3.27
CA LYS A 35 0.68 -24.33 -3.06
C LYS A 35 1.18 -23.69 -1.77
N LEU A 36 1.82 -22.52 -1.85
CA LEU A 36 2.17 -21.71 -0.70
C LEU A 36 1.24 -20.49 -0.62
N PRO A 37 0.29 -20.46 0.31
CA PRO A 37 -0.53 -19.27 0.52
C PRO A 37 0.28 -18.21 1.27
N PHE A 38 0.54 -17.08 0.63
CA PHE A 38 1.00 -15.88 1.31
C PHE A 38 -0.23 -15.05 1.67
N THR A 39 -0.60 -15.11 2.94
CA THR A 39 -1.56 -14.17 3.51
C THR A 39 -0.78 -12.93 3.93
N ILE A 40 -1.17 -11.76 3.42
CA ILE A 40 -0.67 -10.51 3.99
C ILE A 40 -1.28 -10.41 5.39
N ILE A 41 -0.50 -10.71 6.42
CA ILE A 41 -0.87 -10.43 7.81
C ILE A 41 -0.64 -8.94 8.03
N SER A 42 -1.47 -8.10 7.40
CA SER A 42 -1.60 -6.73 7.84
C SER A 42 -2.63 -6.73 8.96
N CYS A 43 -2.29 -6.19 10.13
CA CYS A 43 -3.28 -5.81 11.16
C CYS A 43 -4.20 -4.66 10.69
N LEU A 44 -4.43 -4.55 9.38
CA LEU A 44 -5.16 -3.50 8.70
C LEU A 44 -6.45 -4.10 8.17
N ASN A 45 -7.49 -3.27 8.08
CA ASN A 45 -8.76 -3.72 7.56
C ASN A 45 -8.62 -4.17 6.09
N CYS A 46 -9.25 -5.30 5.77
CA CYS A 46 -9.32 -5.89 4.44
C CYS A 46 -10.79 -6.07 3.98
N SER A 47 -11.77 -5.49 4.68
CA SER A 47 -13.19 -5.65 4.35
C SER A 47 -13.59 -4.91 3.08
N ASP A 48 -14.54 -5.47 2.32
CA ASP A 48 -15.08 -4.86 1.10
C ASP A 48 -16.19 -3.82 1.34
N ASN A 49 -16.52 -3.53 2.61
CA ASN A 49 -17.63 -2.65 2.99
C ASN A 49 -17.29 -1.15 2.92
N GLU A 50 -16.59 -0.69 1.89
CA GLU A 50 -16.40 0.76 1.66
C GLU A 50 -17.74 1.50 1.52
N SER A 51 -18.80 0.79 1.10
CA SER A 51 -20.15 1.31 0.87
C SER A 51 -20.93 1.69 2.14
N GLU A 52 -20.45 1.34 3.34
CA GLU A 52 -21.06 1.77 4.61
C GLU A 52 -20.60 3.17 5.06
N PHE A 53 -19.65 3.77 4.33
CA PHE A 53 -19.03 5.03 4.69
C PHE A 53 -19.38 6.12 3.67
N PHE A 54 -20.36 6.95 4.02
CA PHE A 54 -20.74 8.10 3.20
C PHE A 54 -20.16 9.38 3.79
N PHE A 55 -19.22 9.97 3.06
CA PHE A 55 -18.77 11.34 3.31
C PHE A 55 -19.52 12.29 2.37
N ASP A 56 -19.88 13.48 2.86
CA ASP A 56 -20.51 14.50 2.02
C ASP A 56 -19.47 15.03 1.01
N ILE A 57 -19.58 14.57 -0.23
CA ILE A 57 -18.69 14.98 -1.32
C ILE A 57 -18.83 16.46 -1.67
N ASN A 58 -19.92 17.13 -1.28
CA ASN A 58 -20.14 18.55 -1.56
C ASN A 58 -19.36 19.46 -0.60
N GLN A 59 -19.07 18.98 0.62
CA GLN A 59 -18.25 19.71 1.57
C GLN A 59 -16.78 19.40 1.32
N PRO A 60 -15.90 20.39 1.16
CA PRO A 60 -14.48 20.10 0.96
C PRO A 60 -13.83 19.62 2.26
N ASN A 61 -12.85 18.73 2.16
CA ASN A 61 -12.07 18.28 3.31
C ASN A 61 -11.19 19.42 3.84
N ARG A 62 -11.22 19.67 5.16
CA ARG A 62 -10.47 20.76 5.79
C ARG A 62 -8.95 20.66 5.57
N ILE A 63 -8.33 19.49 5.75
CA ILE A 63 -6.88 19.30 5.54
C ILE A 63 -6.51 19.71 4.11
N MET A 64 -7.32 19.30 3.13
CA MET A 64 -7.07 19.61 1.73
C MET A 64 -7.16 21.12 1.47
N VAL A 65 -8.18 21.79 2.00
CA VAL A 65 -8.39 23.23 1.81
C VAL A 65 -7.29 24.06 2.50
N GLU A 66 -6.96 23.70 3.73
CA GLU A 66 -6.08 24.48 4.60
C GLU A 66 -4.61 24.33 4.20
N TYR A 67 -4.17 23.10 3.89
CA TYR A 67 -2.75 22.81 3.65
C TYR A 67 -2.38 22.63 2.17
N PHE A 68 -3.37 22.49 1.30
CA PHE A 68 -3.16 22.33 -0.15
C PHE A 68 -4.06 23.28 -0.97
N PRO A 69 -4.04 24.60 -0.67
CA PRO A 69 -4.94 25.54 -1.33
C PRO A 69 -4.71 25.57 -2.84
N GLY A 70 -5.83 25.56 -3.59
CA GLY A 70 -5.82 25.63 -5.05
C GLY A 70 -5.39 24.34 -5.77
N GLN A 71 -5.14 23.24 -5.05
CA GLN A 71 -4.85 21.95 -5.67
C GLN A 71 -6.14 21.19 -5.96
N SER A 72 -6.32 20.76 -7.22
CA SER A 72 -7.46 19.92 -7.62
C SER A 72 -7.29 18.46 -7.18
N TYR A 73 -6.05 18.01 -6.99
CA TYR A 73 -5.70 16.72 -6.41
C TYR A 73 -4.35 16.84 -5.70
N ILE A 74 -4.13 15.98 -4.70
CA ILE A 74 -2.90 15.96 -3.91
C ILE A 74 -2.12 14.71 -4.29
N THR A 75 -0.88 14.90 -4.74
CA THR A 75 0.04 13.79 -5.02
C THR A 75 0.72 13.31 -3.75
N LYS A 76 1.17 12.04 -3.75
CA LYS A 76 2.01 11.50 -2.67
C LYS A 76 3.29 12.33 -2.45
N ALA A 77 3.89 12.87 -3.51
CA ALA A 77 5.05 13.74 -3.40
C ALA A 77 4.75 15.05 -2.66
N GLN A 78 3.62 15.70 -2.97
CA GLN A 78 3.15 16.89 -2.25
C GLN A 78 2.90 16.56 -0.77
N LEU A 79 2.23 15.45 -0.48
CA LEU A 79 2.02 15.01 0.92
C LEU A 79 3.35 14.81 1.66
N ILE A 80 4.32 14.13 1.06
CA ILE A 80 5.64 13.90 1.67
C ILE A 80 6.39 15.22 1.89
N ALA A 81 6.32 16.14 0.94
CA ALA A 81 6.93 17.46 1.08
C ALA A 81 6.29 18.25 2.23
N SER A 82 4.96 18.30 2.28
CA SER A 82 4.21 18.96 3.36
C SER A 82 4.49 18.33 4.73
N TYR A 83 4.61 17.00 4.79
CA TYR A 83 4.98 16.28 6.02
C TYR A 83 6.38 16.68 6.52
N ARG A 84 7.38 16.69 5.63
CA ARG A 84 8.75 17.07 5.98
C ARG A 84 8.87 18.53 6.39
N ALA A 85 8.10 19.40 5.73
CA ALA A 85 8.04 20.82 6.05
C ALA A 85 7.26 21.12 7.34
N LYS A 86 6.54 20.14 7.90
CA LYS A 86 5.69 20.29 9.10
C LYS A 86 4.72 21.47 8.95
N VAL A 87 3.98 21.52 7.85
CA VAL A 87 3.09 22.65 7.49
C VAL A 87 2.02 22.98 8.53
N TRP A 88 1.72 22.05 9.44
CA TRP A 88 0.78 22.23 10.56
C TRP A 88 1.35 23.03 11.73
N GLY A 89 2.65 23.35 11.75
CA GLY A 89 3.29 24.10 12.83
C GLY A 89 3.11 23.40 14.18
N ASP A 90 2.48 24.11 15.12
CA ASP A 90 2.25 23.63 16.49
C ASP A 90 0.91 22.89 16.67
N ASN A 91 0.13 22.69 15.60
CA ASN A 91 -1.13 21.94 15.68
C ASN A 91 -0.86 20.43 15.75
N GLU A 92 -0.87 19.89 16.97
CA GLU A 92 -0.59 18.47 17.23
C GLU A 92 -1.64 17.52 16.65
N TYR A 93 -2.92 17.92 16.58
CA TYR A 93 -3.98 17.11 16.00
C TYR A 93 -3.76 16.92 14.49
N ASP A 94 -3.36 17.99 13.81
CA ASP A 94 -3.06 17.94 12.38
C ASP A 94 -1.72 17.26 12.13
N ALA A 95 -0.73 17.43 13.02
CA ALA A 95 0.50 16.65 12.99
C ALA A 95 0.22 15.14 12.98
N TYR A 96 -0.69 14.68 13.84
CA TYR A 96 -1.07 13.28 13.93
C TYR A 96 -1.76 12.77 12.66
N LYS A 97 -2.70 13.55 12.10
CA LYS A 97 -3.37 13.22 10.83
C LYS A 97 -2.40 13.14 9.66
N PHE A 98 -1.48 14.10 9.57
CA PHE A 98 -0.39 14.09 8.59
C PHE A 98 0.55 12.89 8.77
N TRP A 99 0.83 12.49 10.01
CA TRP A 99 1.61 11.28 10.29
C TRP A 99 0.91 10.02 9.80
N ILE A 100 -0.40 9.87 10.04
CA ILE A 100 -1.19 8.73 9.52
C ILE A 100 -1.12 8.67 7.99
N LEU A 101 -1.43 9.79 7.31
CA LEU A 101 -1.38 9.88 5.85
C LEU A 101 0.03 9.57 5.33
N TYR A 102 1.06 10.17 5.93
CA TYR A 102 2.45 9.92 5.56
C TYR A 102 2.84 8.46 5.74
N TYR A 103 2.46 7.85 6.86
CA TYR A 103 2.78 6.47 7.18
C TYR A 103 2.16 5.51 6.17
N ILE A 104 0.85 5.64 5.93
CA ILE A 104 0.11 4.84 4.95
C ILE A 104 0.72 5.00 3.56
N HIS A 105 0.85 6.23 3.07
CA HIS A 105 1.28 6.42 1.69
C HIS A 105 2.74 6.10 1.47
N THR A 106 3.61 6.21 2.49
CA THR A 106 5.05 5.97 2.35
C THR A 106 5.41 4.51 2.59
N PHE A 107 4.90 3.91 3.66
CA PHE A 107 5.32 2.57 4.09
C PHE A 107 4.38 1.48 3.61
N LEU A 108 3.07 1.74 3.61
CA LEU A 108 2.10 0.73 3.24
C LEU A 108 1.85 0.69 1.72
N MET A 109 1.77 1.86 1.10
CA MET A 109 1.44 1.98 -0.32
C MET A 109 2.69 2.05 -1.19
N SER A 110 2.91 1.01 -2.01
CA SER A 110 4.03 0.92 -2.97
C SER A 110 3.82 1.75 -4.26
N ALA A 111 3.25 2.94 -4.13
CA ALA A 111 2.92 3.81 -5.26
C ALA A 111 4.02 4.84 -5.58
N GLU A 112 4.23 5.12 -6.87
CA GLU A 112 5.16 6.17 -7.35
C GLU A 112 4.73 7.56 -6.83
N PRO A 113 5.60 8.31 -6.13
CA PRO A 113 5.21 9.55 -5.46
C PRO A 113 4.61 10.64 -6.36
N ASN A 114 5.12 10.79 -7.59
CA ASN A 114 4.78 11.90 -8.48
C ASN A 114 3.57 11.61 -9.39
N ARG A 115 3.23 10.34 -9.61
CA ARG A 115 2.17 9.93 -10.54
C ARG A 115 0.88 9.51 -9.85
N THR A 116 0.94 9.29 -8.54
CA THR A 116 -0.20 8.77 -7.79
C THR A 116 -0.83 9.90 -6.99
N SER A 117 -2.05 10.27 -7.39
CA SER A 117 -2.91 11.12 -6.59
C SER A 117 -3.51 10.32 -5.44
N ILE A 118 -3.62 10.95 -4.28
CA ILE A 118 -4.29 10.41 -3.11
C ILE A 118 -5.78 10.71 -3.28
N ASN A 119 -6.63 9.70 -3.09
CA ASN A 119 -8.06 9.88 -3.20
C ASN A 119 -8.54 10.75 -2.02
N ARG A 120 -9.41 11.71 -2.29
CA ARG A 120 -10.02 12.55 -1.25
C ARG A 120 -10.61 11.73 -0.10
N ILE A 121 -11.23 10.58 -0.39
CA ILE A 121 -11.85 9.74 0.63
C ILE A 121 -10.86 9.34 1.73
N GLU A 122 -9.58 9.17 1.39
CA GLU A 122 -8.50 8.83 2.33
C GLU A 122 -8.27 9.97 3.34
N PHE A 123 -8.40 11.23 2.90
CA PHE A 123 -8.36 12.38 3.79
C PHE A 123 -9.61 12.46 4.67
N ASP A 124 -10.78 12.11 4.14
CA ASP A 124 -12.04 12.12 4.90
C ASP A 124 -12.04 11.07 6.02
N PHE A 125 -11.48 9.88 5.76
CA PHE A 125 -11.26 8.85 6.77
C PHE A 125 -10.29 9.26 7.87
N VAL A 126 -9.21 9.97 7.52
CA VAL A 126 -8.25 10.48 8.51
C VAL A 126 -8.84 11.64 9.31
N GLU A 127 -9.54 12.57 8.66
CA GLU A 127 -10.15 13.73 9.33
C GLU A 127 -11.26 13.30 10.31
N SER A 128 -12.05 12.29 9.94
CA SER A 128 -13.10 11.73 10.81
C SER A 128 -12.58 10.82 11.92
N GLY A 129 -11.28 10.50 11.93
CA GLY A 129 -10.69 9.54 12.88
C GLY A 129 -11.03 8.07 12.59
N ARG A 130 -11.80 7.78 11.53
CA ARG A 130 -12.22 6.44 11.12
C ARG A 130 -11.20 5.75 10.21
N TYR A 131 -9.96 6.21 10.18
CA TYR A 131 -8.95 5.68 9.28
C TYR A 131 -8.74 4.17 9.45
N MET A 132 -8.86 3.61 10.65
CA MET A 132 -8.74 2.16 10.85
C MET A 132 -9.85 1.34 10.16
N ASP A 133 -10.99 1.96 9.89
CA ASP A 133 -12.12 1.32 9.22
C ASP A 133 -11.90 1.22 7.70
N TYR A 134 -11.03 2.05 7.11
CA TYR A 134 -10.76 2.00 5.68
C TYR A 134 -9.92 0.77 5.32
N PRO A 135 -10.20 0.06 4.21
CA PRO A 135 -9.55 -1.21 3.87
C PRO A 135 -8.15 -1.04 3.28
N TRP A 136 -7.25 -0.43 4.06
CA TRP A 136 -5.85 -0.19 3.67
C TRP A 136 -5.12 -1.47 3.27
N GLY A 137 -5.41 -2.59 3.94
CA GLY A 137 -4.78 -3.88 3.66
C GLY A 137 -5.13 -4.38 2.27
N LYS A 138 -6.42 -4.31 1.89
CA LYS A 138 -6.90 -4.67 0.56
C LYS A 138 -6.27 -3.77 -0.51
N LYS A 139 -6.29 -2.45 -0.32
CA LYS A 139 -5.74 -1.51 -1.29
C LYS A 139 -4.24 -1.71 -1.53
N ALA A 140 -3.48 -2.00 -0.47
CA ALA A 140 -2.06 -2.33 -0.56
C ALA A 140 -1.82 -3.66 -1.29
N PHE A 141 -2.68 -4.65 -1.04
CA PHE A 141 -2.66 -5.94 -1.74
C PHE A 141 -2.92 -5.77 -3.25
N ASP A 142 -3.94 -4.99 -3.62
CA ASP A 142 -4.29 -4.75 -5.03
C ASP A 142 -3.15 -4.06 -5.79
N GLU A 143 -2.51 -3.05 -5.18
CA GLU A 143 -1.34 -2.40 -5.77
C GLU A 143 -0.14 -3.34 -5.87
N LEU A 144 0.07 -4.24 -4.89
CA LEU A 144 1.11 -5.26 -4.97
C LEU A 144 0.86 -6.22 -6.14
N VAL A 145 -0.36 -6.76 -6.27
CA VAL A 145 -0.77 -7.65 -7.37
C VAL A 145 -0.54 -6.97 -8.73
N LYS A 146 -0.91 -5.70 -8.85
CA LYS A 146 -0.68 -4.90 -10.07
C LYS A 146 0.80 -4.74 -10.40
N ILE A 147 1.66 -4.47 -9.42
CA ILE A 147 3.11 -4.35 -9.63
C ILE A 147 3.69 -5.70 -10.09
N ILE A 148 3.26 -6.80 -9.47
CA ILE A 148 3.67 -8.16 -9.83
C ILE A 148 3.30 -8.44 -11.29
N ASN A 149 2.03 -8.24 -11.65
CA ASN A 149 1.53 -8.48 -13.00
C ASN A 149 2.24 -7.62 -14.06
N ASN A 150 2.59 -6.38 -13.74
CA ASN A 150 3.32 -5.50 -14.68
C ASN A 150 4.80 -5.89 -14.85
N LYS A 151 5.43 -6.51 -13.84
CA LYS A 151 6.85 -6.89 -13.88
C LYS A 151 7.07 -8.28 -14.48
N ILE A 152 6.09 -9.17 -14.39
CA ILE A 152 6.16 -10.50 -15.00
C ILE A 152 5.65 -10.39 -16.42
N LYS A 153 6.57 -10.27 -17.38
CA LYS A 153 6.19 -10.31 -18.78
C LYS A 153 6.06 -11.77 -19.22
N PRO A 154 5.06 -12.13 -20.05
CA PRO A 154 4.91 -13.50 -20.56
C PRO A 154 6.07 -14.01 -21.42
N LYS A 155 7.00 -13.13 -21.85
CA LYS A 155 8.01 -13.40 -22.89
C LYS A 155 9.46 -13.41 -22.40
N GLU A 156 9.73 -13.16 -21.13
CA GLU A 156 11.09 -13.16 -20.59
C GLU A 156 11.39 -14.52 -19.94
N GLN A 157 12.60 -15.06 -20.19
CA GLN A 157 13.09 -16.27 -19.52
C GLN A 157 13.60 -15.90 -18.13
N TYR A 158 12.96 -16.41 -17.09
CA TYR A 158 13.37 -16.19 -15.71
C TYR A 158 14.11 -17.44 -15.17
N TYR A 159 15.26 -17.23 -14.52
CA TYR A 159 16.05 -18.31 -13.94
C TYR A 159 15.44 -18.81 -12.62
N MET A 160 15.27 -20.12 -12.51
CA MET A 160 14.81 -20.79 -11.31
C MET A 160 15.98 -21.02 -10.35
N ILE A 161 15.91 -20.49 -9.13
CA ILE A 161 16.87 -20.85 -8.08
C ILE A 161 16.39 -22.15 -7.47
N HIS A 162 17.05 -23.25 -7.81
CA HIS A 162 16.87 -24.50 -7.09
C HIS A 162 17.53 -24.37 -5.71
N ALA A 163 16.76 -24.61 -4.65
CA ALA A 163 17.35 -24.83 -3.34
C ALA A 163 18.14 -26.14 -3.40
N SER A 164 19.47 -26.04 -3.47
CA SER A 164 20.36 -27.18 -3.34
C SER A 164 20.17 -27.76 -1.94
N ASN A 165 19.66 -29.00 -1.85
CA ASN A 165 19.63 -29.74 -0.59
C ASN A 165 21.05 -29.78 -0.02
N LEU A 166 21.28 -29.04 1.07
CA LEU A 166 22.40 -29.30 1.97
C LEU A 166 22.10 -30.65 2.62
N LYS A 167 22.72 -31.70 2.10
CA LYS A 167 22.84 -32.97 2.82
C LYS A 167 23.80 -32.73 3.97
N GLU A 168 23.33 -32.99 5.18
CA GLU A 168 24.17 -33.18 6.38
C GLU A 168 25.17 -34.32 6.19
#